data_AF-A0A1E4F485-F1
#
_entry.id   AF-A0A1E4F485-F1
#
_cell.length_a   1.000
_cell.length_b   1.000
_cell.length_c   1.000
_cell.angle_alpha   90.00
_cell.angle_beta   90.00
_cell.angle_gamma   90.00
#
_symmetry.space_group_name_H-M   'P 1'
#
loop_
_entity.id
_entity.type
_entity.pdbx_description
1 polymer ?
#
loop_
_entity_poly.entity_id
_entity_poly.type
_entity_poly.pdbx_seq_one_letter_code
_entity_poly.pdbx_strand_id
1 'polypeptide(L)'
;MTPAQRSVVWQNLFIALTRFESNYIPTVSFNETDFDPRLVERNGDPVISRGLLQISIGSANGYMCRIEDAQQLHDPETNLRCAVRIASRWVQRDGVITGGTAGAWRGMARYWSPFRRDDSRNSIMQSVRSSPGC
;
A
#
# COMPACT_ATOMS: atom_id res chain seq x y z
N MET A 1 -17.12 15.27 -9.41
CA MET A 1 -16.14 14.40 -10.12
C MET A 1 -16.85 13.22 -10.77
N THR A 2 -16.55 12.91 -12.02
CA THR A 2 -16.98 11.68 -12.70
C THR A 2 -16.22 10.46 -12.17
N PRO A 3 -16.68 9.22 -12.42
CA PRO A 3 -15.90 8.01 -12.09
C PRO A 3 -14.49 8.04 -12.68
N ALA A 4 -14.32 8.49 -13.92
CA ALA A 4 -13.02 8.60 -14.57
C ALA A 4 -12.09 9.58 -13.84
N GLN A 5 -12.59 10.76 -13.45
CA GLN A 5 -11.81 11.74 -12.68
C GLN A 5 -11.38 11.18 -11.32
N ARG A 6 -12.25 10.43 -10.63
CA ARG A 6 -11.89 9.77 -9.37
C ARG A 6 -10.82 8.70 -9.57
N SER A 7 -10.87 7.94 -10.65
CA SER A 7 -9.85 6.94 -10.96
C SER A 7 -8.47 7.57 -11.16
N VAL A 8 -8.39 8.75 -11.79
CA VAL A 8 -7.12 9.50 -11.95
C VAL A 8 -6.54 9.89 -10.59
N VAL A 9 -7.37 10.40 -9.68
CA VAL A 9 -6.94 10.73 -8.31
C VAL A 9 -6.35 9.52 -7.59
N TRP A 10 -7.02 8.36 -7.66
CA TRP A 10 -6.53 7.13 -7.05
C TRP A 10 -5.24 6.63 -7.70
N GLN A 11 -5.13 6.69 -9.02
CA GLN A 11 -3.90 6.32 -9.72
C GLN A 11 -2.72 7.18 -9.27
N ASN A 12 -2.89 8.49 -9.23
CA ASN A 12 -1.82 9.41 -8.81
C ASN A 12 -1.45 9.23 -7.33
N LEU A 13 -2.42 8.88 -6.49
CA LEU A 13 -2.15 8.50 -5.10
C LEU A 13 -1.27 7.25 -5.02
N PHE A 14 -1.61 6.18 -5.74
CA PHE A 14 -0.81 4.95 -5.74
C PHE A 14 0.57 5.17 -6.35
N ILE A 15 0.68 5.92 -7.46
CA ILE A 15 1.97 6.29 -8.06
C ILE A 15 2.83 7.09 -7.08
N ALA A 16 2.26 8.04 -6.34
CA ALA A 16 3.02 8.78 -5.35
C ALA A 16 3.49 7.88 -4.19
N LEU A 17 2.69 6.88 -3.81
CA LEU A 17 3.04 5.93 -2.76
C LEU A 17 4.18 4.99 -3.18
N THR A 18 4.22 4.51 -4.43
CA THR A 18 5.30 3.61 -4.89
C THR A 18 6.69 4.23 -4.78
N ARG A 19 6.80 5.56 -4.86
CA ARG A 19 8.05 6.28 -4.57
C ARG A 19 8.63 5.92 -3.20
N PHE A 20 7.78 5.90 -2.18
CA PHE A 20 8.18 5.72 -0.79
C PHE A 20 8.31 4.25 -0.39
N GLU A 21 7.57 3.36 -1.07
CA GLU A 21 7.61 1.93 -0.79
C GLU A 21 8.74 1.22 -1.54
N SER A 22 8.98 1.58 -2.79
CA SER A 22 9.88 0.80 -3.67
C SER A 22 10.77 1.64 -4.59
N ASN A 23 10.66 2.97 -4.52
CA ASN A 23 11.24 3.87 -5.51
C ASN A 23 10.87 3.48 -6.96
N TYR A 24 9.60 3.07 -7.16
CA TYR A 24 9.05 2.61 -8.44
C TYR A 24 9.62 1.29 -8.98
N ILE A 25 10.39 0.53 -8.19
CA ILE A 25 11.06 -0.69 -8.64
C ILE A 25 10.18 -1.90 -8.28
N PRO A 26 9.59 -2.62 -9.26
CA PRO A 26 8.64 -3.70 -8.97
C PRO A 26 9.32 -5.01 -8.51
N THR A 27 10.65 -5.12 -8.65
CA THR A 27 11.40 -6.34 -8.33
C THR A 27 12.00 -6.34 -6.92
N VAL A 28 11.86 -5.24 -6.15
CA VAL A 28 12.45 -5.18 -4.81
C VAL A 28 11.70 -6.05 -3.81
N SER A 29 12.46 -6.69 -2.95
CA SER A 29 11.97 -7.43 -1.79
C SER A 29 12.62 -6.86 -0.52
N PHE A 30 11.87 -6.81 0.55
CA PHE A 30 12.37 -6.41 1.86
C PHE A 30 12.01 -7.45 2.91
N ASN A 31 13.01 -7.89 3.69
CA ASN A 31 12.78 -8.80 4.80
C ASN A 31 12.42 -7.99 6.05
N GLU A 32 11.15 -8.05 6.45
CA GLU A 32 10.64 -7.25 7.56
C GLU A 32 11.26 -7.65 8.90
N THR A 33 11.78 -8.88 9.02
CA THR A 33 12.46 -9.33 10.25
C THR A 33 13.80 -8.63 10.48
N ASP A 34 14.40 -8.04 9.45
CA ASP A 34 15.62 -7.23 9.59
C ASP A 34 15.34 -5.93 10.37
N PHE A 35 14.08 -5.49 10.40
CA PHE A 35 13.62 -4.32 11.15
C PHE A 35 12.98 -4.71 12.50
N ASP A 36 12.09 -5.70 12.52
CA ASP A 36 11.50 -6.24 13.74
C ASP A 36 11.37 -7.77 13.63
N PRO A 37 12.13 -8.55 14.43
CA PRO A 37 12.17 -10.01 14.33
C PRO A 37 10.83 -10.70 14.61
N ARG A 38 9.82 -9.96 15.08
CA ARG A 38 8.47 -10.48 15.34
C ARG A 38 7.56 -10.43 14.10
N LEU A 39 8.00 -9.80 13.00
CA LEU A 39 7.24 -9.71 11.76
C LEU A 39 7.34 -11.02 10.96
N VAL A 40 6.60 -12.01 11.43
CA VAL A 40 6.48 -13.34 10.83
C VAL A 40 5.06 -13.60 10.31
N GLU A 41 4.96 -14.37 9.25
CA GLU A 41 3.71 -14.90 8.70
C GLU A 41 3.07 -15.89 9.70
N ARG A 42 1.81 -16.28 9.46
CA ARG A 42 1.07 -17.17 10.38
C ARG A 42 1.76 -18.53 10.61
N ASN A 43 2.52 -19.01 9.64
CA ASN A 43 3.27 -20.27 9.72
C ASN A 43 4.64 -20.12 10.39
N GLY A 44 5.05 -18.91 10.80
CA GLY A 44 6.33 -18.61 11.44
C GLY A 44 7.44 -18.18 10.48
N ASP A 45 7.21 -18.21 9.17
CA ASP A 45 8.19 -17.73 8.19
C ASP A 45 8.33 -16.20 8.26
N PRO A 46 9.50 -15.62 7.91
CA PRO A 46 9.65 -14.17 7.83
C PRO A 46 8.63 -13.51 6.90
N VAL A 47 8.05 -12.38 7.30
CA VAL A 47 7.29 -11.54 6.38
C VAL A 47 8.27 -10.90 5.41
N ILE A 48 8.09 -11.19 4.13
CA ILE A 48 8.88 -10.57 3.07
C ILE A 48 7.94 -9.73 2.19
N SER A 49 8.12 -8.42 2.21
CA SER A 49 7.38 -7.45 1.41
C SER A 49 7.94 -7.36 -0.01
N ARG A 50 7.06 -7.24 -1.02
CA ARG A 50 7.44 -7.28 -2.45
C ARG A 50 6.80 -6.20 -3.29
N GLY A 51 7.58 -5.79 -4.28
CA GLY A 51 7.16 -5.00 -5.42
C GLY A 51 6.74 -3.58 -5.11
N LEU A 52 5.95 -3.00 -6.03
CA LEU A 52 5.69 -1.57 -6.09
C LEU A 52 5.18 -0.98 -4.78
N LEU A 53 4.31 -1.71 -4.07
CA LEU A 53 3.63 -1.26 -2.87
C LEU A 53 3.96 -2.10 -1.64
N GLN A 54 5.08 -2.84 -1.67
CA GLN A 54 5.62 -3.59 -0.54
C GLN A 54 4.56 -4.42 0.18
N ILE A 55 4.00 -5.39 -0.55
CA ILE A 55 2.95 -6.29 -0.07
C ILE A 55 3.56 -7.67 0.20
N SER A 56 3.17 -8.34 1.28
CA SER A 56 3.55 -9.74 1.54
C SER A 56 2.47 -10.71 1.06
N ILE A 57 2.82 -11.97 0.83
CA ILE A 57 1.84 -12.99 0.40
C ILE A 57 0.76 -13.25 1.45
N GLY A 58 1.14 -13.38 2.73
CA GLY A 58 0.16 -13.70 3.78
C GLY A 58 -0.81 -12.54 4.02
N SER A 59 -0.31 -11.31 4.00
CA SER A 59 -1.15 -10.12 4.04
C SER A 59 -2.06 -10.02 2.80
N ALA A 60 -1.51 -10.14 1.59
CA ALA A 60 -2.29 -10.13 0.34
C ALA A 60 -3.44 -11.12 0.36
N ASN A 61 -3.20 -12.34 0.83
CA ASN A 61 -4.21 -13.39 0.91
C ASN A 61 -5.21 -13.16 2.06
N GLY A 62 -4.81 -12.48 3.13
CA GLY A 62 -5.75 -11.93 4.12
C GLY A 62 -6.76 -10.93 3.52
N TYR A 63 -6.40 -10.26 2.41
CA TYR A 63 -7.30 -9.41 1.61
C TYR A 63 -7.85 -10.12 0.37
N MET A 64 -7.77 -11.45 0.32
CA MET A 64 -8.30 -12.30 -0.75
C MET A 64 -7.71 -11.99 -2.13
N CYS A 65 -6.45 -11.54 -2.22
CA CYS A 65 -5.79 -11.25 -3.50
C CYS A 65 -5.45 -12.52 -4.33
N ARG A 66 -5.53 -13.72 -3.72
CA ARG A 66 -5.31 -15.03 -4.37
C ARG A 66 -3.91 -15.15 -4.99
N ILE A 67 -2.90 -14.83 -4.20
CA ILE A 67 -1.49 -15.00 -4.53
C ILE A 67 -1.09 -16.43 -4.19
N GLU A 68 -0.74 -17.20 -5.21
CA GLU A 68 -0.33 -18.61 -5.07
C GLU A 68 1.18 -18.71 -4.88
N ASP A 69 1.93 -17.82 -5.53
CA ASP A 69 3.37 -17.68 -5.43
C ASP A 69 3.71 -16.22 -5.07
N ALA A 70 4.54 -16.03 -4.04
CA ALA A 70 4.98 -14.71 -3.61
C ALA A 70 5.67 -13.92 -4.74
N GLN A 71 6.29 -14.59 -5.71
CA GLN A 71 6.90 -13.93 -6.88
C GLN A 71 5.87 -13.18 -7.74
N GLN A 72 4.60 -13.57 -7.71
CA GLN A 72 3.52 -12.84 -8.41
C GLN A 72 3.37 -11.40 -7.90
N LEU A 73 3.84 -11.09 -6.69
CA LEU A 73 3.81 -9.72 -6.16
C LEU A 73 4.85 -8.80 -6.81
N HIS A 74 5.79 -9.34 -7.60
CA HIS A 74 6.68 -8.55 -8.45
C HIS A 74 6.03 -8.15 -9.78
N ASP A 75 4.93 -8.80 -10.18
CA ASP A 75 4.13 -8.33 -11.31
C ASP A 75 3.39 -7.03 -10.93
N PRO A 76 3.65 -5.91 -11.62
CA PRO A 76 3.05 -4.61 -11.27
C PRO A 76 1.53 -4.63 -11.25
N GLU A 77 0.89 -5.32 -12.19
CA GLU A 77 -0.57 -5.37 -12.28
C GLU A 77 -1.16 -6.09 -11.08
N THR A 78 -0.59 -7.24 -10.73
CA THR A 78 -0.99 -8.03 -9.57
C THR A 78 -0.81 -7.26 -8.26
N ASN A 79 0.33 -6.57 -8.11
CA ASN A 79 0.64 -5.75 -6.95
C ASN A 79 -0.36 -4.58 -6.80
N LEU A 80 -0.61 -3.83 -7.87
CA LEU A 80 -1.56 -2.70 -7.88
C LEU A 80 -3.00 -3.18 -7.65
N ARG A 81 -3.43 -4.27 -8.27
CA ARG A 81 -4.76 -4.86 -8.07
C ARG A 81 -4.98 -5.24 -6.61
N CYS A 82 -3.97 -5.83 -5.95
CA CYS A 82 -4.07 -6.16 -4.53
C CYS A 82 -4.11 -4.90 -3.66
N ALA A 83 -3.29 -3.90 -3.96
CA ALA A 83 -3.31 -2.63 -3.24
C ALA A 83 -4.65 -1.90 -3.32
N VAL A 84 -5.31 -1.90 -4.48
CA VAL A 84 -6.66 -1.34 -4.63
C VAL A 84 -7.64 -2.04 -3.69
N ARG A 85 -7.56 -3.37 -3.54
CA ARG A 85 -8.40 -4.13 -2.58
C ARG A 85 -8.14 -3.74 -1.13
N ILE A 86 -6.86 -3.66 -0.73
CA ILE A 86 -6.44 -3.26 0.62
C ILE A 86 -6.94 -1.84 0.93
N ALA A 87 -6.72 -0.90 0.00
CA ALA A 87 -7.15 0.48 0.16
C ALA A 87 -8.68 0.58 0.25
N SER A 88 -9.41 -0.11 -0.64
CA SER A 88 -10.88 -0.13 -0.63
C SER A 88 -11.44 -0.60 0.70
N ARG A 89 -10.88 -1.68 1.26
CA ARG A 89 -11.28 -2.24 2.56
C ARG A 89 -11.21 -1.19 3.67
N TRP A 90 -10.09 -0.49 3.79
CA TRP A 90 -9.87 0.44 4.90
C TRP A 90 -10.50 1.81 4.70
N VAL A 91 -10.48 2.32 3.47
CA VAL A 91 -11.10 3.61 3.15
C VAL A 91 -12.61 3.53 3.29
N GLN A 92 -13.22 2.43 2.85
CA GLN A 92 -14.65 2.20 3.05
C GLN A 92 -14.99 2.04 4.53
N ARG A 93 -14.19 1.28 5.29
CA ARG A 93 -14.44 1.05 6.73
C ARG A 93 -14.32 2.33 7.54
N ASP A 94 -13.28 3.11 7.29
CA ASP A 94 -12.94 4.23 8.15
C ASP A 94 -13.45 5.59 7.61
N GLY A 95 -13.97 5.65 6.38
CA GLY A 95 -14.50 6.87 5.77
C GLY A 95 -13.46 7.94 5.47
N VAL A 96 -12.16 7.61 5.51
CA VAL A 96 -11.05 8.53 5.25
C VAL A 96 -9.98 7.84 4.40
N ILE A 97 -9.28 8.61 3.55
CA ILE A 97 -8.15 8.09 2.76
C ILE A 97 -6.99 7.69 3.69
N THR A 98 -6.65 8.57 4.62
CA THR A 98 -5.62 8.34 5.65
C THR A 98 -5.90 9.21 6.87
N GLY A 99 -5.41 8.81 8.05
CA GLY A 99 -5.50 9.59 9.28
C GLY A 99 -5.21 8.76 10.53
N GLY A 100 -5.50 9.33 11.69
CA GLY A 100 -5.27 8.70 12.98
C GLY A 100 -3.86 8.95 13.52
N THR A 101 -3.53 8.24 14.60
CA THR A 101 -2.26 8.31 15.34
C THR A 101 -1.77 6.91 15.68
N ALA A 102 -0.60 6.79 16.30
CA ALA A 102 -0.05 5.51 16.74
C ALA A 102 -1.08 4.69 17.55
N GLY A 103 -1.31 3.44 17.14
CA GLY A 103 -2.31 2.55 17.73
C GLY A 103 -3.75 2.71 17.19
N ALA A 104 -4.06 3.79 16.48
CA ALA A 104 -5.39 4.10 15.97
C ALA A 104 -5.39 4.62 14.52
N TRP A 105 -4.46 4.15 13.69
CA TRP A 105 -4.36 4.51 12.27
C TRP A 105 -5.65 4.20 11.51
N ARG A 106 -5.99 5.04 10.51
CA ARG A 106 -7.20 4.93 9.70
C ARG A 106 -6.89 4.99 8.20
N GLY A 107 -7.77 4.40 7.40
CA GLY A 107 -7.62 4.32 5.95
C GLY A 107 -6.34 3.58 5.56
N MET A 108 -5.64 4.10 4.55
CA MET A 108 -4.42 3.49 4.01
C MET A 108 -3.27 3.45 5.02
N ALA A 109 -3.24 4.32 6.04
CA ALA A 109 -2.23 4.28 7.11
C ALA A 109 -2.28 3.00 7.96
N ARG A 110 -3.37 2.22 7.88
CA ARG A 110 -3.41 0.90 8.52
C ARG A 110 -2.43 -0.09 7.92
N TYR A 111 -2.17 0.04 6.62
CA TYR A 111 -1.28 -0.85 5.90
C TYR A 111 0.07 -0.18 5.62
N TRP A 112 0.06 0.97 4.94
CA TRP A 112 1.27 1.60 4.43
C TRP A 112 1.86 2.63 5.40
N SER A 113 3.11 2.43 5.79
CA SER A 113 3.83 3.30 6.73
C SER A 113 4.12 4.73 6.24
N PRO A 114 4.30 5.01 4.93
CA PRO A 114 4.49 6.38 4.43
C PRO A 114 3.36 7.34 4.82
N PHE A 115 2.13 6.85 4.98
CA PHE A 115 1.02 7.70 5.44
C PHE A 115 1.08 8.06 6.93
N ARG A 116 1.95 7.42 7.71
CA ARG A 116 2.14 7.69 9.14
C ARG A 116 3.22 8.74 9.40
N ARG A 117 4.03 9.06 8.38
CA ARG A 117 5.11 10.05 8.43
C ARG A 117 4.64 11.34 7.75
N ASP A 118 4.78 12.47 8.42
CA ASP A 118 4.26 13.75 7.93
C ASP A 118 4.85 14.14 6.57
N ASP A 119 6.18 14.04 6.42
CA ASP A 119 6.85 14.42 5.17
C ASP A 119 6.40 13.59 3.98
N SER A 120 6.37 12.26 4.14
CA SER A 120 5.92 11.33 3.10
C SER A 120 4.44 11.56 2.76
N ARG A 121 3.58 11.68 3.78
CA ARG A 121 2.16 11.96 3.60
C ARG A 121 1.92 13.28 2.87
N ASN A 122 2.62 14.34 3.27
CA ASN A 122 2.50 15.66 2.65
C ASN A 122 2.95 15.64 1.18
N SER A 123 4.04 14.93 0.87
CA SER A 123 4.48 14.75 -0.52
C SER A 123 3.45 14.01 -1.37
N ILE A 124 2.86 12.92 -0.85
CA ILE A 124 1.77 12.20 -1.53
C ILE A 124 0.56 13.11 -1.74
N MET A 125 0.15 13.86 -0.71
CA MET A 125 -0.97 14.80 -0.80
C MET A 125 -0.73 15.88 -1.86
N GLN A 126 0.48 16.43 -1.96
CA GLN A 126 0.83 17.41 -2.98
C GLN A 126 0.74 16.82 -4.39
N SER A 127 1.24 15.59 -4.60
CA SER A 127 1.15 14.89 -5.89
C SER A 127 -0.30 14.62 -6.30
N VAL A 128 -1.19 14.37 -5.34
CA VAL A 128 -2.62 14.18 -5.63
C VAL A 128 -3.31 15.51 -5.92
N ARG A 129 -3.00 16.57 -5.18
CA ARG A 129 -3.58 17.91 -5.38
C ARG A 129 -3.22 18.56 -6.71
N SER A 130 -2.09 18.21 -7.32
CA SER A 130 -1.72 18.68 -8.65
C SER A 130 -2.44 17.94 -9.78
N SER A 131 -3.28 16.94 -9.46
CA SER A 131 -3.97 16.12 -10.45
C SER A 131 -5.26 16.79 -10.93
N PRO A 132 -5.61 16.68 -12.23
CA PRO A 132 -6.88 17.20 -12.74
C PRO A 132 -8.09 16.63 -11.97
N GLY A 133 -8.86 17.51 -11.34
CA GLY A 133 -10.08 17.16 -10.62
C GLY A 133 -9.94 17.07 -9.10
N CYS A 134 -8.76 17.28 -8.53
CA CYS A 134 -8.58 17.57 -7.10
C CYS A 134 -8.62 19.07 -6.79
#